data_AF-A0A067PHY8-F1
#
_entry.id   AF-A0A067PHY8-F1
#
_cell.length_a   1.000
_cell.length_b   1.000
_cell.length_c   1.000
_cell.angle_alpha   90.00
_cell.angle_beta   90.00
_cell.angle_gamma   90.00
#
_symmetry.space_group_name_H-M   'P 1'
#
loop_
_entity.id
_entity.type
_entity.pdbx_description
1 polymer ?
#
loop_
_entity_poly.entity_id
_entity_poly.type
_entity_poly.pdbx_seq_one_letter_code
_entity_poly.pdbx_strand_id
1 'polypeptide(L)'
;MVDEARARAEDEKRWAEAARVKAEEERREAESEARETKRKAEERMRAAEAERKEAEERKRMAEVGRQQAEEEKRLAEEKAARAREIQLEAGERAAQAQSLADAAKAREQKALDDLRQQVSRTDEMEAKWLRGDRPVVLPTDDDIKSAKIRFGYTEGHFHFAIAGLAGSGKSSLINAFRGLTNNDPRAANTGIVETTLQVTGYPDPNPKNPFVWYDIPGAGTLEIPDWQYFNAQGLFVFDCIIVLIDNRFSATDIAILENCKRFHIPSYIVRSKANQHILNVMTDMGYDFMMDDGTQRVQMMPAARAKFLAETRESVKANLGKAGLPPQKVYVVSKDTMAAVVQGRPIGKDRVIDEVQLFEDILKESTHKGSRVKADA
;
A
#
# COMPACT_ATOMS: atom_id res chain seq x y z
N MET A 1 -48.50 -91.32 142.20
CA MET A 1 -48.35 -89.96 141.63
C MET A 1 -46.87 -89.53 141.62
N VAL A 2 -46.00 -90.26 140.91
CA VAL A 2 -44.58 -89.87 140.72
C VAL A 2 -44.13 -90.07 139.25
N ASP A 3 -44.84 -90.86 138.44
CA ASP A 3 -44.44 -91.18 137.07
C ASP A 3 -44.76 -90.13 135.99
N GLU A 4 -45.60 -89.13 136.27
CA GLU A 4 -45.89 -88.06 135.29
C GLU A 4 -44.84 -86.93 135.25
N ALA A 5 -43.97 -86.84 136.26
CA ALA A 5 -42.99 -85.75 136.36
C ALA A 5 -41.70 -86.02 135.56
N ARG A 6 -41.36 -87.29 135.29
CA ARG A 6 -40.14 -87.66 134.54
C ARG A 6 -40.29 -87.55 133.04
N ALA A 7 -41.47 -87.85 132.49
CA ALA A 7 -41.73 -87.79 131.04
C ALA A 7 -41.68 -86.36 130.48
N ARG A 8 -42.18 -85.37 131.23
CA ARG A 8 -42.17 -83.96 130.80
C ARG A 8 -40.76 -83.35 130.73
N ALA A 9 -39.85 -83.80 131.58
CA ALA A 9 -38.48 -83.28 131.62
C ALA A 9 -37.59 -83.81 130.48
N GLU A 10 -37.85 -85.01 129.97
CA GLU A 10 -37.13 -85.56 128.82
C GLU A 10 -37.61 -84.95 127.50
N ASP A 11 -38.90 -84.67 127.37
CA ASP A 11 -39.47 -83.97 126.21
C ASP A 11 -39.02 -82.51 126.14
N GLU A 12 -38.91 -81.81 127.28
CA GLU A 12 -38.36 -80.45 127.33
C GLU A 12 -36.89 -80.39 126.90
N LYS A 13 -36.08 -81.39 127.28
CA LYS A 13 -34.67 -81.46 126.86
C LYS A 13 -34.52 -81.72 125.37
N ARG A 14 -35.32 -82.63 124.81
CA ARG A 14 -35.31 -82.92 123.37
C ARG A 14 -35.80 -81.73 122.54
N TRP A 15 -36.81 -81.02 123.02
CA TRP A 15 -37.29 -79.79 122.39
C TRP A 15 -36.24 -78.68 122.41
N ALA A 16 -35.54 -78.50 123.54
CA ALA A 16 -34.48 -77.50 123.66
C ALA A 16 -33.25 -77.81 122.80
N GLU A 17 -32.87 -79.08 122.67
CA GLU A 17 -31.72 -79.51 121.85
C GLU A 17 -32.03 -79.38 120.35
N ALA A 18 -33.23 -79.79 119.92
CA ALA A 18 -33.69 -79.59 118.55
C ALA A 18 -33.81 -78.10 118.17
N ALA A 19 -34.25 -77.25 119.10
CA ALA A 19 -34.32 -75.80 118.88
C ALA A 19 -32.93 -75.15 118.72
N ARG A 20 -31.91 -75.63 119.44
CA ARG A 20 -30.54 -75.12 119.32
C ARG A 20 -29.89 -75.49 117.99
N VAL A 21 -30.05 -76.73 117.54
CA VAL A 21 -29.49 -77.18 116.26
C VAL A 21 -30.12 -76.43 115.10
N LYS A 22 -31.45 -76.22 115.13
CA LYS A 22 -32.17 -75.46 114.11
C LYS A 22 -31.72 -73.99 114.06
N ALA A 23 -31.51 -73.36 115.21
CA ALA A 23 -31.01 -71.98 115.29
C ALA A 23 -29.54 -71.85 114.81
N GLU A 24 -28.74 -72.91 114.95
CA GLU A 24 -27.35 -72.94 114.46
C GLU A 24 -27.29 -73.15 112.94
N GLU A 25 -28.15 -73.99 112.37
CA GLU A 25 -28.33 -74.13 110.92
C GLU A 25 -28.83 -72.84 110.27
N GLU A 26 -29.86 -72.20 110.82
CA GLU A 26 -30.39 -70.93 110.31
C GLU A 26 -29.33 -69.80 110.37
N ARG A 27 -28.47 -69.79 111.39
CA ARG A 27 -27.34 -68.85 111.47
C ARG A 27 -26.28 -69.11 110.41
N ARG A 28 -25.99 -70.37 110.10
CA ARG A 28 -25.01 -70.76 109.08
C ARG A 28 -25.51 -70.44 107.67
N GLU A 29 -26.79 -70.66 107.41
CA GLU A 29 -27.44 -70.27 106.16
C GLU A 29 -27.45 -68.74 106.01
N ALA A 30 -27.81 -68.00 107.06
CA ALA A 30 -27.74 -66.54 107.01
C ALA A 30 -26.32 -66.01 106.81
N GLU A 31 -25.29 -66.64 107.41
CA GLU A 31 -23.90 -66.23 107.22
C GLU A 31 -23.37 -66.56 105.80
N SER A 32 -23.79 -67.68 105.21
CA SER A 32 -23.41 -68.05 103.85
C SER A 32 -24.07 -67.15 102.81
N GLU A 33 -25.36 -66.84 102.98
CA GLU A 33 -26.09 -65.88 102.15
C GLU A 33 -25.51 -64.46 102.28
N ALA A 34 -25.12 -64.03 103.48
CA ALA A 34 -24.46 -62.75 103.70
C ALA A 34 -23.08 -62.67 103.02
N ARG A 35 -22.30 -63.76 103.03
CA ARG A 35 -21.02 -63.82 102.30
C ARG A 35 -21.21 -63.82 100.80
N GLU A 36 -22.22 -64.53 100.30
CA GLU A 36 -22.49 -64.61 98.86
C GLU A 36 -23.01 -63.27 98.30
N THR A 37 -23.87 -62.59 99.04
CA THR A 37 -24.36 -61.24 98.69
C THR A 37 -23.22 -60.22 98.73
N LYS A 38 -22.33 -60.28 99.73
CA LYS A 38 -21.15 -59.41 99.80
C LYS A 38 -20.19 -59.65 98.62
N ARG A 39 -19.92 -60.90 98.25
CA ARG A 39 -19.06 -61.22 97.10
C ARG A 39 -19.67 -60.72 95.78
N LYS A 40 -20.97 -60.94 95.57
CA LYS A 40 -21.69 -60.42 94.40
C LYS A 40 -21.71 -58.90 94.35
N ALA A 41 -21.77 -58.22 95.49
CA ALA A 41 -21.67 -56.76 95.56
C ALA A 41 -20.26 -56.25 95.21
N GLU A 42 -19.21 -56.89 95.72
CA GLU A 42 -17.82 -56.54 95.40
C GLU A 42 -17.48 -56.80 93.91
N GLU A 43 -17.95 -57.92 93.34
CA GLU A 43 -17.80 -58.23 91.91
C GLU A 43 -18.53 -57.20 91.03
N ARG A 44 -19.75 -56.77 91.40
CA ARG A 44 -20.48 -55.71 90.69
C ARG A 44 -19.79 -54.36 90.76
N MET A 45 -19.19 -54.01 91.90
CA MET A 45 -18.45 -52.75 92.04
C MET A 45 -17.19 -52.74 91.18
N ARG A 46 -16.45 -53.85 91.12
CA ARG A 46 -15.26 -53.98 90.25
C ARG A 46 -15.63 -53.95 88.77
N ALA A 47 -16.72 -54.61 88.38
CA ALA A 47 -17.23 -54.55 87.01
C ALA A 47 -17.64 -53.11 86.63
N ALA A 48 -18.34 -52.40 87.51
CA ALA A 48 -18.74 -51.02 87.28
C ALA A 48 -17.54 -50.06 87.21
N GLU A 49 -16.48 -50.29 87.99
CA GLU A 49 -15.26 -49.49 87.93
C GLU A 49 -14.46 -49.73 86.65
N ALA A 50 -14.36 -50.99 86.20
CA ALA A 50 -13.72 -51.33 84.93
C ALA A 50 -14.47 -50.72 83.74
N GLU A 51 -15.80 -50.80 83.73
CA GLU A 51 -16.63 -50.22 82.67
C GLU A 51 -16.52 -48.69 82.63
N ARG A 52 -16.39 -48.03 83.78
CA ARG A 52 -16.13 -46.58 83.84
C ARG A 52 -14.78 -46.20 83.27
N LYS A 53 -13.72 -46.97 83.55
CA LYS A 53 -12.38 -46.72 83.00
C LYS A 53 -12.35 -46.93 81.49
N GLU A 54 -12.95 -48.01 81.00
CA GLU A 54 -13.06 -48.24 79.54
C GLU A 54 -13.90 -47.15 78.85
N ALA A 55 -14.97 -46.69 79.48
CA ALA A 55 -15.77 -45.59 78.94
C ALA A 55 -15.00 -44.26 78.91
N GLU A 56 -14.15 -43.99 79.91
CA GLU A 56 -13.30 -42.80 79.95
C GLU A 56 -12.20 -42.85 78.88
N GLU A 57 -11.55 -44.00 78.70
CA GLU A 57 -10.54 -44.20 77.65
C GLU A 57 -11.16 -44.10 76.24
N ARG A 58 -12.34 -44.68 76.02
CA ARG A 58 -13.08 -44.51 74.75
C ARG A 58 -13.43 -43.06 74.46
N LYS A 59 -13.80 -42.28 75.49
CA LYS A 59 -14.08 -40.84 75.33
C LYS A 59 -12.82 -40.07 74.94
N ARG A 60 -11.68 -40.34 75.57
CA ARG A 60 -10.39 -39.70 75.23
C ARG A 60 -9.95 -40.03 73.82
N MET A 61 -10.06 -41.30 73.40
CA MET A 61 -9.73 -41.70 72.03
C MET A 61 -10.66 -41.07 70.99
N ALA A 62 -11.95 -40.94 71.32
CA ALA A 62 -12.90 -40.25 70.45
C ALA A 62 -12.63 -38.74 70.36
N GLU A 63 -12.18 -38.11 71.46
CA GLU A 63 -11.81 -36.69 71.49
C GLU A 63 -10.54 -36.42 70.69
N VAL A 64 -9.50 -37.25 70.86
CA VAL A 64 -8.27 -37.17 70.06
C VAL A 64 -8.55 -37.42 68.57
N GLY A 65 -9.39 -38.42 68.24
CA GLY A 65 -9.80 -38.67 66.86
C GLY A 65 -10.60 -37.51 66.24
N ARG A 66 -11.43 -36.82 67.04
CA ARG A 66 -12.13 -35.61 66.59
C ARG A 66 -11.17 -34.45 66.33
N GLN A 67 -10.19 -34.22 67.21
CA GLN A 67 -9.19 -33.17 67.05
C GLN A 67 -8.30 -33.41 65.81
N GLN A 68 -7.88 -34.65 65.58
CA GLN A 68 -7.10 -35.01 64.39
C GLN A 68 -7.91 -34.82 63.09
N ALA A 69 -9.19 -35.22 63.09
CA ALA A 69 -10.07 -35.01 61.93
C ALA A 69 -10.33 -33.52 61.67
N GLU A 70 -10.43 -32.70 62.71
CA GLU A 70 -10.62 -31.26 62.58
C GLU A 70 -9.37 -30.56 62.04
N GLU A 71 -8.18 -30.99 62.48
CA GLU A 71 -6.90 -30.47 62.00
C GLU A 71 -6.62 -30.88 60.54
N GLU A 72 -6.89 -32.12 60.16
CA GLU A 72 -6.82 -32.58 58.76
C GLU A 72 -7.79 -31.83 57.86
N LYS A 73 -9.01 -31.59 58.34
CA LYS A 73 -10.02 -30.81 57.60
C LYS A 73 -9.56 -29.37 57.38
N ARG A 74 -8.97 -28.73 58.40
CA ARG A 74 -8.42 -27.37 58.28
C ARG A 74 -7.28 -27.31 57.25
N LEU A 75 -6.39 -28.31 57.27
CA LEU A 75 -5.26 -28.37 56.34
C LEU A 75 -5.71 -28.66 54.89
N ALA A 76 -6.77 -29.46 54.73
CA ALA A 76 -7.42 -29.70 53.44
C ALA A 76 -8.13 -28.43 52.91
N GLU A 77 -8.83 -27.69 53.78
CA GLU A 77 -9.47 -26.42 53.43
C GLU A 77 -8.45 -25.36 53.03
N GLU A 78 -7.32 -25.24 53.72
CA GLU A 78 -6.24 -24.30 53.38
C GLU A 78 -5.57 -24.66 52.03
N LYS A 79 -5.32 -25.95 51.78
CA LYS A 79 -4.80 -26.41 50.47
C LYS A 79 -5.81 -26.18 49.35
N ALA A 80 -7.10 -26.40 49.61
CA ALA A 80 -8.17 -26.12 48.65
C ALA A 80 -8.30 -24.62 48.37
N ALA A 81 -8.15 -23.77 49.38
CA ALA A 81 -8.15 -22.31 49.21
C ALA A 81 -6.96 -21.84 48.35
N ARG A 82 -5.73 -22.30 48.64
CA ARG A 82 -4.55 -21.98 47.83
C ARG A 82 -4.67 -22.50 46.39
N ALA A 83 -5.23 -23.69 46.20
CA ALA A 83 -5.46 -24.23 44.85
C ALA A 83 -6.48 -23.40 44.06
N ARG A 84 -7.54 -22.90 44.71
CA ARG A 84 -8.53 -22.01 44.08
C ARG A 84 -7.92 -20.66 43.71
N GLU A 85 -7.08 -20.09 44.56
CA GLU A 85 -6.40 -18.82 44.30
C GLU A 85 -5.47 -18.92 43.09
N ILE A 86 -4.67 -19.99 42.99
CA ILE A 86 -3.81 -20.26 41.84
C ILE A 86 -4.64 -20.47 40.55
N GLN A 87 -5.78 -21.15 40.65
CA GLN A 87 -6.68 -21.31 39.50
C GLN A 87 -7.29 -19.98 39.04
N LEU A 88 -7.60 -19.08 39.97
CA LEU A 88 -8.15 -17.76 39.65
C LEU A 88 -7.08 -16.88 38.99
N GLU A 89 -5.86 -16.83 39.54
CA GLU A 89 -4.74 -16.11 38.94
C GLU A 89 -4.35 -16.67 37.56
N ALA A 90 -4.37 -18.00 37.41
CA ALA A 90 -4.13 -18.64 36.11
C ALA A 90 -5.24 -18.29 35.10
N GLY A 91 -6.49 -18.21 35.55
CA GLY A 91 -7.62 -17.76 34.74
C GLY A 91 -7.50 -16.29 34.32
N GLU A 92 -7.10 -15.40 35.24
CA GLU A 92 -6.88 -13.98 34.94
C GLU A 92 -5.73 -13.77 33.96
N ARG A 93 -4.61 -14.48 34.13
CA ARG A 93 -3.48 -14.43 33.18
C ARG A 93 -3.86 -14.98 31.82
N ALA A 94 -4.65 -16.06 31.76
CA ALA A 94 -5.15 -16.60 30.50
C ALA A 94 -6.10 -15.61 29.79
N ALA A 95 -6.98 -14.95 30.53
CA ALA A 95 -7.88 -13.92 29.99
C ALA A 95 -7.11 -12.69 29.47
N GLN A 96 -6.08 -12.24 30.20
CA GLN A 96 -5.21 -11.16 29.74
C GLN A 96 -4.41 -11.55 28.49
N ALA A 97 -3.89 -12.77 28.43
CA ALA A 97 -3.19 -13.29 27.25
C ALA A 97 -4.11 -13.39 26.02
N GLN A 98 -5.36 -13.83 26.21
CA GLN A 98 -6.36 -13.85 25.13
C GLN A 98 -6.72 -12.44 24.66
N SER A 99 -6.93 -11.49 25.57
CA SER A 99 -7.20 -10.09 25.20
C SER A 99 -6.05 -9.45 24.42
N LEU A 100 -4.80 -9.71 24.81
CA LEU A 100 -3.62 -9.24 24.08
C LEU A 100 -3.50 -9.91 22.70
N ALA A 101 -3.78 -11.21 22.60
CA ALA A 101 -3.77 -11.94 21.33
C ALA A 101 -4.88 -11.45 20.38
N ASP A 102 -6.08 -11.19 20.90
CA ASP A 102 -7.20 -10.66 20.11
C ASP A 102 -6.95 -9.20 19.70
N ALA A 103 -6.35 -8.39 20.58
CA ALA A 103 -5.91 -7.04 20.23
C ALA A 103 -4.79 -7.04 19.16
N ALA A 104 -3.87 -8.00 19.21
CA ALA A 104 -2.83 -8.18 18.21
C ALA A 104 -3.43 -8.59 16.85
N LYS A 105 -4.32 -9.59 16.83
CA LYS A 105 -5.05 -10.00 15.63
C LYS A 105 -5.89 -8.87 15.05
N ALA A 106 -6.58 -8.09 15.88
CA ALA A 106 -7.36 -6.94 15.42
C ALA A 106 -6.49 -5.84 14.79
N ARG A 107 -5.27 -5.60 15.31
CA ARG A 107 -4.31 -4.68 14.70
C ARG A 107 -3.79 -5.20 13.37
N GLU A 108 -3.48 -6.50 13.29
CA GLU A 108 -3.05 -7.14 12.05
C GLU A 108 -4.15 -7.10 10.98
N GLN A 109 -5.40 -7.40 11.36
CA GLN A 109 -6.56 -7.31 10.48
C GLN A 109 -6.76 -5.89 9.95
N LYS A 110 -6.66 -4.87 10.83
CA LYS A 110 -6.73 -3.46 10.43
C LYS A 110 -5.62 -3.07 9.46
N ALA A 111 -4.38 -3.49 9.71
CA ALA A 111 -3.26 -3.23 8.81
C ALA A 111 -3.46 -3.91 7.44
N LEU A 112 -4.02 -5.13 7.43
CA LEU A 112 -4.34 -5.86 6.21
C LEU A 112 -5.50 -5.21 5.44
N ASP A 113 -6.52 -4.71 6.14
CA ASP A 113 -7.66 -4.01 5.55
C ASP A 113 -7.24 -2.63 5.01
N ASP A 114 -6.35 -1.90 5.70
CA ASP A 114 -5.77 -0.65 5.20
C ASP A 114 -4.93 -0.90 3.94
N LEU A 115 -4.11 -1.97 3.93
CA LEU A 115 -3.35 -2.37 2.74
C LEU A 115 -4.30 -2.79 1.60
N ARG A 116 -5.35 -3.56 1.89
CA ARG A 116 -6.38 -3.93 0.90
C ARG A 116 -7.11 -2.71 0.35
N GLN A 117 -7.40 -1.70 1.17
CA GLN A 117 -8.01 -0.45 0.70
C GLN A 117 -7.04 0.35 -0.18
N GLN A 118 -5.74 0.34 0.13
CA GLN A 118 -4.74 0.96 -0.74
C GLN A 118 -4.66 0.22 -2.08
N VAL A 119 -4.59 -1.11 -2.05
CA VAL A 119 -4.57 -1.95 -3.26
C VAL A 119 -5.86 -1.80 -4.04
N SER A 120 -7.04 -1.77 -3.40
CA SER A 120 -8.30 -1.56 -4.12
C SER A 120 -8.38 -0.17 -4.76
N ARG A 121 -7.83 0.86 -4.11
CA ARG A 121 -7.75 2.21 -4.71
C ARG A 121 -6.81 2.24 -5.91
N THR A 122 -5.66 1.57 -5.83
CA THR A 122 -4.75 1.46 -6.98
C THR A 122 -5.36 0.62 -8.10
N ASP A 123 -5.99 -0.51 -7.77
CA ASP A 123 -6.66 -1.40 -8.71
C ASP A 123 -7.88 -0.72 -9.34
N GLU A 124 -8.62 0.12 -8.61
CA GLU A 124 -9.71 0.92 -9.14
C GLU A 124 -9.20 2.01 -10.08
N MET A 125 -8.06 2.64 -9.77
CA MET A 125 -7.40 3.57 -10.67
C MET A 125 -6.89 2.84 -11.92
N GLU A 126 -6.19 1.72 -11.77
CA GLU A 126 -5.75 0.88 -12.88
C GLU A 126 -6.92 0.35 -13.71
N ALA A 127 -8.02 -0.07 -13.09
CA ALA A 127 -9.22 -0.52 -13.80
C ALA A 127 -9.94 0.65 -14.50
N LYS A 128 -9.94 1.85 -13.93
CA LYS A 128 -10.37 3.08 -14.65
C LYS A 128 -9.43 3.38 -15.83
N TRP A 129 -8.13 3.17 -15.66
CA TRP A 129 -7.13 3.31 -16.73
C TRP A 129 -7.33 2.27 -17.84
N LEU A 130 -7.66 1.03 -17.49
CA LEU A 130 -7.90 -0.08 -18.41
C LEU A 130 -9.25 0.07 -19.16
N ARG A 131 -10.25 0.69 -18.51
CA ARG A 131 -11.54 1.04 -19.12
C ARG A 131 -11.45 2.20 -20.11
N GLY A 132 -10.29 2.85 -20.24
CA GLY A 132 -10.06 3.90 -21.23
C GLY A 132 -10.54 5.29 -20.82
N ASP A 133 -11.04 5.45 -19.59
CA ASP A 133 -11.34 6.75 -19.00
C ASP A 133 -10.02 7.42 -18.61
N ARG A 134 -9.41 8.14 -19.54
CA ARG A 134 -8.17 8.91 -19.30
C ARG A 134 -8.55 10.18 -18.52
N PRO A 135 -8.32 10.27 -17.19
CA PRO A 135 -8.75 11.44 -16.44
C PRO A 135 -7.99 12.66 -16.93
N VAL A 136 -8.74 13.70 -17.28
CA VAL A 136 -8.18 14.99 -17.67
C VAL A 136 -7.70 15.67 -16.38
N VAL A 137 -6.42 15.51 -16.07
CA VAL A 137 -5.82 16.24 -14.95
C VAL A 137 -5.62 17.68 -15.42
N LEU A 138 -6.43 18.59 -14.89
CA LEU A 138 -6.18 20.02 -15.04
C LEU A 138 -5.04 20.39 -14.05
N PRO A 139 -3.92 20.96 -14.53
CA PRO A 139 -2.85 21.42 -13.66
C PRO A 139 -3.40 22.39 -12.63
N THR A 140 -2.99 22.24 -11.37
CA THR A 140 -3.34 23.23 -10.35
C THR A 140 -2.48 24.48 -10.48
N ASP A 141 -2.94 25.62 -9.94
CA ASP A 141 -2.19 26.88 -9.99
C ASP A 141 -0.78 26.76 -9.38
N ASP A 142 -0.61 25.86 -8.40
CA ASP A 142 0.69 25.59 -7.78
C ASP A 142 1.61 24.74 -8.67
N ASP A 143 1.05 23.84 -9.49
CA ASP A 143 1.79 23.14 -10.55
C ASP A 143 2.28 24.14 -11.61
N ILE A 144 1.45 25.13 -11.95
CA ILE A 144 1.80 26.21 -12.89
C ILE A 144 2.95 27.06 -12.38
N LYS A 145 2.90 27.49 -11.12
CA LYS A 145 4.01 28.25 -10.51
C LYS A 145 5.28 27.41 -10.44
N SER A 146 5.16 26.16 -10.02
CA SER A 146 6.30 25.25 -9.89
C SER A 146 6.97 24.98 -11.24
N ALA A 147 6.17 24.78 -12.29
CA ALA A 147 6.67 24.59 -13.65
C ALA A 147 7.35 25.87 -14.19
N LYS A 148 6.77 27.05 -13.97
CA LYS A 148 7.38 28.34 -14.37
C LYS A 148 8.75 28.56 -13.70
N ILE A 149 8.86 28.25 -12.41
CA ILE A 149 10.13 28.34 -11.66
C ILE A 149 11.13 27.31 -12.20
N ARG A 150 10.71 26.06 -12.41
CA ARG A 150 11.56 24.97 -12.92
C ARG A 150 12.17 25.29 -14.28
N PHE A 151 11.41 25.91 -15.17
CA PHE A 151 11.85 26.20 -16.54
C PHE A 151 12.48 27.59 -16.70
N GLY A 152 12.59 28.37 -15.62
CA GLY A 152 13.13 29.74 -15.67
C GLY A 152 12.32 30.63 -16.61
N TYR A 153 10.99 30.55 -16.54
CA TYR A 153 10.09 31.31 -17.41
C TYR A 153 10.40 32.80 -17.28
N THR A 154 10.89 33.39 -18.36
CA THR A 154 11.26 34.81 -18.41
C THR A 154 10.07 35.61 -18.94
N GLU A 155 9.57 36.53 -18.12
CA GLU A 155 8.45 37.39 -18.50
C GLU A 155 8.85 38.32 -19.66
N GLY A 156 7.95 38.53 -20.63
CA GLY A 156 8.23 39.29 -21.85
C GLY A 156 8.94 38.52 -22.97
N HIS A 157 9.30 37.25 -22.75
CA HIS A 157 9.75 36.34 -23.82
C HIS A 157 8.63 35.39 -24.25
N PHE A 158 8.71 34.91 -25.48
CA PHE A 158 7.81 33.90 -26.04
C PHE A 158 8.46 32.53 -25.96
N HIS A 159 7.80 31.61 -25.28
CA HIS A 159 8.35 30.30 -24.94
C HIS A 159 7.79 29.22 -25.86
N PHE A 160 8.66 28.67 -26.73
CA PHE A 160 8.33 27.59 -27.65
C PHE A 160 8.78 26.25 -27.08
N ALA A 161 7.88 25.27 -26.98
CA ALA A 161 8.23 23.90 -26.64
C ALA A 161 8.31 23.03 -27.89
N ILE A 162 9.38 22.25 -28.03
CA ILE A 162 9.52 21.25 -29.09
C ILE A 162 9.37 19.86 -28.47
N ALA A 163 8.24 19.20 -28.76
CA ALA A 163 7.89 17.89 -28.23
C ALA A 163 7.80 16.84 -29.35
N GLY A 164 7.95 15.56 -29.00
CA GLY A 164 7.86 14.45 -29.95
C GLY A 164 8.79 13.30 -29.57
N LEU A 165 8.69 12.16 -30.25
CA LEU A 165 9.43 10.94 -29.93
C LEU A 165 10.95 11.15 -29.83
N ALA A 166 11.62 10.33 -29.02
CA ALA A 166 13.08 10.27 -28.99
C ALA A 166 13.64 9.97 -30.39
N GLY A 167 14.71 10.66 -30.78
CA GLY A 167 15.31 10.50 -32.11
C GLY A 167 14.56 11.17 -33.27
N SER A 168 13.44 11.87 -33.04
CA SER A 168 12.72 12.62 -34.09
C SER A 168 13.46 13.88 -34.59
N GLY A 169 14.57 14.26 -33.96
CA GLY A 169 15.39 15.41 -34.39
C GLY A 169 15.03 16.74 -33.73
N LYS A 170 14.38 16.72 -32.56
CA LYS A 170 14.01 17.92 -31.77
C LYS A 170 15.18 18.89 -31.55
N SER A 171 16.26 18.43 -30.94
CA SER A 171 17.44 19.25 -30.65
C SER A 171 18.08 19.80 -31.94
N SER A 172 18.05 19.03 -33.03
CA SER A 172 18.51 19.51 -34.35
C SER A 172 17.63 20.62 -34.93
N LEU A 173 16.32 20.53 -34.72
CA LEU A 173 15.39 21.57 -35.17
C LEU A 173 15.51 22.84 -34.32
N ILE A 174 15.73 22.72 -32.99
CA ILE A 174 16.04 23.86 -32.12
C ILE A 174 17.28 24.61 -32.61
N ASN A 175 18.34 23.88 -32.96
CA ASN A 175 19.54 24.48 -33.52
C ASN A 175 19.25 25.20 -34.84
N ALA A 176 18.43 24.60 -35.71
CA ALA A 176 18.03 25.22 -36.97
C ALA A 176 17.21 26.50 -36.76
N PHE A 177 16.26 26.52 -35.83
CA PHE A 177 15.49 27.71 -35.47
C PHE A 177 16.36 28.83 -34.89
N ARG A 178 17.43 28.48 -34.18
CA ARG A 178 18.43 29.43 -33.66
C ARG A 178 19.48 29.82 -34.72
N GLY A 179 19.39 29.29 -35.93
CA GLY A 179 20.39 29.50 -36.98
C GLY A 179 21.79 28.97 -36.61
N LEU A 180 21.87 27.96 -35.74
CA LEU A 180 23.11 27.31 -35.32
C LEU A 180 23.32 25.99 -36.06
N THR A 181 24.59 25.64 -36.26
CA THR A 181 24.96 24.29 -36.72
C THR A 181 25.08 23.37 -35.52
N ASN A 182 24.87 22.06 -35.69
CA ASN A 182 24.97 21.10 -34.56
C ASN A 182 26.38 21.01 -33.95
N ASN A 183 27.40 21.56 -34.61
CA ASN A 183 28.78 21.59 -34.11
C ASN A 183 29.11 22.89 -33.36
N ASP A 184 28.18 23.86 -33.28
CA ASP A 184 28.40 25.08 -32.51
C ASP A 184 28.42 24.74 -31.01
N PRO A 185 29.36 25.28 -30.21
CA PRO A 185 29.40 25.07 -28.76
C PRO A 185 28.12 25.48 -28.01
N ARG A 186 27.29 26.34 -28.59
CA ARG A 186 26.00 26.81 -28.04
C ARG A 186 24.80 26.02 -28.56
N ALA A 187 25.03 25.04 -29.43
CA ALA A 187 24.00 24.18 -29.97
C ALA A 187 23.47 23.22 -28.90
N ALA A 188 22.18 22.91 -28.97
CA ALA A 188 21.61 21.79 -28.23
C ALA A 188 22.30 20.50 -28.67
N ASN A 189 22.77 19.70 -27.70
CA ASN A 189 23.45 18.45 -27.98
C ASN A 189 22.54 17.52 -28.79
N THR A 190 23.08 16.97 -29.87
CA THR A 190 22.36 16.02 -30.72
C THR A 190 23.04 14.66 -30.66
N GLY A 191 22.30 13.62 -30.29
CA GLY A 191 22.77 12.25 -30.20
C GLY A 191 21.72 11.23 -30.66
N ILE A 192 22.17 10.00 -30.92
CA ILE A 192 21.32 8.85 -31.24
C ILE A 192 20.61 8.35 -29.97
N VAL A 193 21.33 8.37 -28.85
CA VAL A 193 20.78 8.12 -27.50
C VAL A 193 20.16 9.42 -27.01
N GLU A 194 18.99 9.32 -26.39
CA GLU A 194 18.35 10.48 -25.78
C GLU A 194 19.30 11.16 -24.80
N THR A 195 19.69 12.38 -25.16
CA THR A 195 20.68 13.16 -24.40
C THR A 195 20.00 14.09 -23.40
N THR A 196 18.68 14.26 -23.51
CA THR A 196 17.90 15.26 -22.76
C THR A 196 16.94 14.55 -21.80
N LEU A 197 17.35 14.39 -20.53
CA LEU A 197 16.52 13.81 -19.46
C LEU A 197 15.63 14.85 -18.75
N GLN A 198 15.92 16.14 -18.96
CA GLN A 198 15.19 17.27 -18.37
C GLN A 198 14.92 18.33 -19.43
N VAL A 199 13.77 19.00 -19.33
CA VAL A 199 13.41 20.11 -20.21
C VAL A 199 14.49 21.19 -20.14
N THR A 200 15.07 21.54 -21.28
CA THR A 200 16.18 22.50 -21.36
C THR A 200 15.80 23.68 -22.26
N GLY A 201 15.89 24.90 -21.74
CA GLY A 201 15.60 26.14 -22.46
C GLY A 201 16.84 26.70 -23.17
N TYR A 202 16.69 27.07 -24.42
CA TYR A 202 17.72 27.65 -25.27
C TYR A 202 17.24 29.02 -25.81
N PRO A 203 17.74 30.13 -25.24
CA PRO A 203 17.45 31.47 -25.75
C PRO A 203 17.88 31.64 -27.20
N ASP A 204 17.12 32.43 -27.95
CA ASP A 204 17.48 32.83 -29.31
C ASP A 204 18.76 33.69 -29.29
N PRO A 205 19.74 33.43 -30.16
CA PRO A 205 20.96 34.23 -30.21
C PRO A 205 20.74 35.65 -30.73
N ASN A 206 19.60 35.94 -31.39
CA ASN A 206 19.28 37.26 -31.89
C ASN A 206 18.51 38.08 -30.83
N PRO A 207 19.06 39.19 -30.31
CA PRO A 207 18.42 40.00 -29.27
C PRO A 207 17.11 40.69 -29.73
N LYS A 208 16.83 40.72 -31.04
CA LYS A 208 15.56 41.22 -31.58
C LYS A 208 14.42 40.22 -31.46
N ASN A 209 14.74 38.95 -31.22
CA ASN A 209 13.80 37.86 -31.07
C ASN A 209 13.71 37.51 -29.59
N PRO A 210 12.68 37.95 -28.85
CA PRO A 210 12.51 37.58 -27.45
C PRO A 210 11.98 36.14 -27.36
N PHE A 211 12.64 35.18 -27.99
CA PHE A 211 12.20 33.79 -28.09
C PHE A 211 13.10 32.88 -27.25
N VAL A 212 12.48 31.90 -26.59
CA VAL A 212 13.17 30.83 -25.90
C VAL A 212 12.65 29.50 -26.43
N TRP A 213 13.57 28.65 -26.88
CA TRP A 213 13.27 27.35 -27.47
C TRP A 213 13.55 26.25 -26.45
N TYR A 214 12.55 25.49 -26.06
CA TYR A 214 12.66 24.42 -25.08
C TYR A 214 12.70 23.05 -25.75
N ASP A 215 13.73 22.27 -25.43
CA ASP A 215 13.83 20.86 -25.80
C ASP A 215 13.10 20.02 -24.76
N ILE A 216 11.98 19.43 -25.15
CA ILE A 216 11.20 18.56 -24.26
C ILE A 216 11.72 17.13 -24.43
N PRO A 217 12.06 16.40 -23.35
CA PRO A 217 12.46 15.00 -23.41
C PRO A 217 11.48 14.18 -24.24
N GLY A 218 11.96 13.31 -25.11
CA GLY A 218 11.12 12.55 -26.01
C GLY A 218 10.15 11.61 -25.31
N ALA A 219 8.96 11.47 -25.87
CA ALA A 219 8.03 10.45 -25.42
C ALA A 219 8.53 9.05 -25.85
N GLY A 220 8.33 8.05 -24.99
CA GLY A 220 8.69 6.64 -25.24
C GLY A 220 9.91 6.10 -24.48
N THR A 221 10.63 6.92 -23.71
CA THR A 221 11.78 6.53 -22.88
C THR A 221 11.50 6.62 -21.38
N LEU A 222 10.49 7.41 -21.01
CA LEU A 222 9.97 7.50 -19.65
C LEU A 222 8.82 6.49 -19.52
N GLU A 223 8.74 5.78 -18.38
CA GLU A 223 7.60 4.93 -17.99
C GLU A 223 6.33 5.75 -17.70
N ILE A 224 6.17 6.90 -18.37
CA ILE A 224 5.06 7.82 -18.20
C ILE A 224 4.04 7.54 -19.31
N PRO A 225 2.78 7.26 -18.97
CA PRO A 225 1.72 7.11 -19.95
C PRO A 225 1.54 8.36 -20.81
N ASP A 226 1.25 8.17 -22.10
CA ASP A 226 1.07 9.23 -23.11
C ASP A 226 0.14 10.38 -22.66
N TRP A 227 -0.91 10.05 -21.91
CA TRP A 227 -1.91 11.00 -21.43
C TRP A 227 -1.44 11.86 -20.25
N GLN A 228 -0.47 11.39 -19.46
CA GLN A 228 0.15 12.14 -18.38
C GLN A 228 1.35 12.94 -18.84
N TYR A 229 1.98 12.55 -19.95
CA TYR A 229 3.18 13.18 -20.48
C TYR A 229 3.05 14.71 -20.60
N PHE A 230 1.91 15.20 -21.10
CA PHE A 230 1.68 16.64 -21.25
C PHE A 230 1.79 17.42 -19.93
N ASN A 231 1.18 16.90 -18.86
CA ASN A 231 1.21 17.53 -17.54
C ASN A 231 2.54 17.27 -16.80
N ALA A 232 3.07 16.05 -16.91
CA ALA A 232 4.32 15.66 -16.27
C ALA A 232 5.51 16.50 -16.77
N GLN A 233 5.53 16.79 -18.08
CA GLN A 233 6.54 17.66 -18.71
C GLN A 233 6.20 19.16 -18.59
N GLY A 234 5.08 19.51 -17.95
CA GLY A 234 4.70 20.90 -17.73
C GLY A 234 4.38 21.65 -19.02
N LEU A 235 3.88 20.98 -20.07
CA LEU A 235 3.69 21.60 -21.38
C LEU A 235 2.68 22.77 -21.37
N PHE A 236 1.81 22.81 -20.36
CA PHE A 236 0.79 23.85 -20.17
C PHE A 236 1.35 25.26 -19.92
N VAL A 237 2.63 25.42 -19.56
CA VAL A 237 3.23 26.73 -19.31
C VAL A 237 3.78 27.43 -20.56
N PHE A 238 3.91 26.69 -21.67
CA PHE A 238 4.51 27.24 -22.89
C PHE A 238 3.48 28.00 -23.71
N ASP A 239 3.97 28.99 -24.46
CA ASP A 239 3.13 29.85 -25.27
C ASP A 239 2.72 29.17 -26.59
N CYS A 240 3.57 28.28 -27.09
CA CYS A 240 3.32 27.50 -28.29
C CYS A 240 4.06 26.16 -28.23
N ILE A 241 3.44 25.12 -28.78
CA ILE A 241 3.99 23.76 -28.80
C ILE A 241 4.16 23.29 -30.24
N ILE A 242 5.38 22.92 -30.62
CA ILE A 242 5.72 22.32 -31.90
C ILE A 242 5.86 20.82 -31.69
N VAL A 243 4.95 20.04 -32.29
CA VAL A 243 4.91 18.58 -32.20
C VAL A 243 5.64 17.98 -33.40
N LEU A 244 6.78 17.34 -33.14
CA LEU A 244 7.61 16.69 -34.15
C LEU A 244 7.20 15.24 -34.34
N ILE A 245 6.76 14.95 -35.56
CA ILE A 245 6.49 13.59 -36.02
C ILE A 245 7.63 13.11 -36.93
N ASP A 246 8.00 11.83 -36.83
CA ASP A 246 8.95 11.20 -37.75
C ASP A 246 8.21 10.40 -38.83
N ASN A 247 7.98 9.10 -38.61
CA ASN A 247 7.43 8.22 -39.64
C ASN A 247 5.93 7.93 -39.48
N ARG A 248 5.43 7.90 -38.24
CA ARG A 248 4.03 7.61 -37.90
C ARG A 248 3.59 8.52 -36.75
N PHE A 249 2.27 8.76 -36.65
CA PHE A 249 1.68 9.36 -35.46
C PHE A 249 1.75 8.38 -34.31
N SER A 250 2.37 8.80 -33.22
CA SER A 250 2.28 8.06 -31.96
C SER A 250 1.01 8.44 -31.19
N ALA A 251 0.61 7.57 -30.26
CA ALA A 251 -0.47 7.88 -29.33
C ALA A 251 -0.11 9.09 -28.43
N THR A 252 1.18 9.30 -28.15
CA THR A 252 1.66 10.49 -27.44
C THR A 252 1.44 11.77 -28.23
N ASP A 253 1.74 11.79 -29.53
CA ASP A 253 1.53 12.99 -30.38
C ASP A 253 0.06 13.41 -30.38
N ILE A 254 -0.85 12.43 -30.47
CA ILE A 254 -2.30 12.66 -30.41
C ILE A 254 -2.68 13.22 -29.03
N ALA A 255 -2.16 12.63 -27.94
CA ALA A 255 -2.43 13.09 -26.58
C ALA A 255 -1.92 14.53 -26.34
N ILE A 256 -0.75 14.89 -26.88
CA ILE A 256 -0.22 16.25 -26.81
C ILE A 256 -1.17 17.20 -27.55
N LEU A 257 -1.54 16.90 -28.80
CA LEU A 257 -2.42 17.76 -29.60
C LEU A 257 -3.83 17.91 -28.99
N GLU A 258 -4.36 16.84 -28.40
CA GLU A 258 -5.64 16.87 -27.70
C GLU A 258 -5.58 17.79 -26.47
N ASN A 259 -4.50 17.69 -25.68
CA ASN A 259 -4.30 18.58 -24.54
C ASN A 259 -4.03 20.03 -24.99
N CYS A 260 -3.27 20.28 -26.05
CA CYS A 260 -3.10 21.62 -26.62
C CYS A 260 -4.46 22.26 -26.97
N LYS A 261 -5.38 21.49 -27.58
CA LYS A 261 -6.75 21.96 -27.87
C LYS A 261 -7.50 22.29 -26.58
N ARG A 262 -7.40 21.45 -25.56
CA ARG A 262 -8.07 21.63 -24.25
C ARG A 262 -7.56 22.87 -23.51
N PHE A 263 -6.24 23.10 -23.48
CA PHE A 263 -5.61 24.25 -22.83
C PHE A 263 -5.55 25.50 -23.71
N HIS A 264 -6.11 25.44 -24.93
CA HIS A 264 -6.10 26.52 -25.92
C HIS A 264 -4.69 27.04 -26.24
N ILE A 265 -3.72 26.14 -26.28
CA ILE A 265 -2.33 26.42 -26.65
C ILE A 265 -2.17 26.19 -28.16
N PRO A 266 -1.68 27.19 -28.93
CA PRO A 266 -1.35 27.01 -30.33
C PRO A 266 -0.36 25.86 -30.52
N SER A 267 -0.71 24.91 -31.41
CA SER A 267 0.18 23.80 -31.75
C SER A 267 0.46 23.72 -33.24
N TYR A 268 1.69 23.33 -33.58
CA TYR A 268 2.15 23.13 -34.96
C TYR A 268 2.66 21.70 -35.13
N ILE A 269 2.19 21.01 -36.15
CA ILE A 269 2.66 19.67 -36.49
C ILE A 269 3.79 19.79 -37.51
N VAL A 270 4.97 19.31 -37.14
CA VAL A 270 6.17 19.41 -37.97
C VAL A 270 6.70 18.01 -38.24
N ARG A 271 6.87 17.66 -39.52
CA ARG A 271 7.55 16.43 -39.93
C ARG A 271 8.99 16.76 -40.27
N SER A 272 9.91 16.26 -39.46
CA SER A 272 11.35 16.47 -39.65
C SER A 272 11.94 15.47 -40.66
N LYS A 273 13.25 15.55 -40.89
CA LYS A 273 14.02 14.62 -41.75
C LYS A 273 13.47 14.50 -43.18
N ALA A 274 12.85 15.55 -43.71
CA ALA A 274 12.26 15.54 -45.05
C ALA A 274 13.25 15.06 -46.13
N ASN A 275 14.50 15.51 -46.07
CA ASN A 275 15.55 15.09 -47.02
C ASN A 275 15.76 13.57 -47.03
N GLN A 276 15.80 12.93 -45.86
CA GLN A 276 16.00 11.48 -45.76
C GLN A 276 14.79 10.72 -46.32
N HIS A 277 13.58 11.17 -45.98
CA HIS A 277 12.37 10.52 -46.46
C HIS A 277 12.19 10.68 -47.98
N ILE A 278 12.51 11.86 -48.54
CA ILE A 278 12.49 12.08 -49.99
C ILE A 278 13.52 11.18 -50.68
N LEU A 279 14.73 11.03 -50.12
CA LEU A 279 15.73 10.11 -50.66
C LEU A 279 15.24 8.65 -50.63
N ASN A 280 14.60 8.21 -49.54
CA ASN A 280 14.03 6.87 -49.46
C ASN A 280 12.96 6.65 -50.55
N VAL A 281 12.07 7.62 -50.75
CA VAL A 281 11.06 7.56 -51.82
C VAL A 281 11.71 7.55 -53.21
N MET A 282 12.80 8.29 -53.41
CA MET A 282 13.56 8.24 -54.66
C MET A 282 14.12 6.85 -54.90
N THR A 283 14.74 6.22 -53.89
CA THR A 283 15.27 4.86 -53.99
C THR A 283 14.16 3.86 -54.35
N ASP A 284 12.98 3.98 -53.73
CA ASP A 284 11.81 3.15 -54.05
C ASP A 284 11.28 3.38 -55.48
N MET A 285 11.51 4.57 -56.05
CA MET A 285 11.19 4.91 -57.44
C MET A 285 12.27 4.43 -58.43
N GLY A 286 13.31 3.74 -57.96
CA GLY A 286 14.39 3.19 -58.78
C GLY A 286 15.63 4.08 -58.88
N TYR A 287 15.79 5.07 -58.00
CA TYR A 287 17.02 5.85 -57.91
C TYR A 287 18.16 5.02 -57.31
N ASP A 288 19.26 4.88 -58.07
CA ASP A 288 20.48 4.24 -57.59
C ASP A 288 21.59 5.28 -57.41
N PHE A 289 21.95 5.54 -56.15
CA PHE A 289 23.00 6.49 -55.78
C PHE A 289 24.38 6.11 -56.36
N MET A 290 24.60 4.84 -56.70
CA MET A 290 25.86 4.35 -57.27
C MET A 290 25.97 4.56 -58.78
N MET A 291 24.84 4.79 -59.47
CA MET A 291 24.76 4.86 -60.93
C MET A 291 24.38 6.27 -61.45
N ASP A 292 24.14 7.23 -60.55
CA ASP A 292 23.68 8.58 -60.89
C ASP A 292 24.85 9.52 -61.25
N ASP A 293 24.74 10.19 -62.39
CA ASP A 293 25.64 11.27 -62.84
C ASP A 293 25.26 12.65 -62.28
N GLY A 294 24.22 12.71 -61.45
CA GLY A 294 23.65 13.91 -60.83
C GLY A 294 22.41 14.43 -61.58
N THR A 295 22.10 13.92 -62.78
CA THR A 295 20.93 14.34 -63.56
C THR A 295 19.65 13.65 -63.10
N GLN A 296 19.72 12.35 -62.75
CA GLN A 296 18.56 11.60 -62.30
C GLN A 296 18.05 12.15 -60.97
N ARG A 297 18.96 12.56 -60.08
CA ARG A 297 18.61 13.21 -58.83
C ARG A 297 17.81 14.49 -59.02
N VAL A 298 18.21 15.37 -59.94
CA VAL A 298 17.51 16.64 -60.18
C VAL A 298 16.13 16.41 -60.81
N GLN A 299 16.00 15.41 -61.69
CA GLN A 299 14.74 15.10 -62.36
C GLN A 299 13.73 14.39 -61.44
N MET A 300 14.19 13.45 -60.62
CA MET A 300 13.30 12.64 -59.76
C MET A 300 12.97 13.32 -58.42
N MET A 301 13.80 14.26 -57.95
CA MET A 301 13.60 14.93 -56.66
C MET A 301 12.26 15.69 -56.55
N PRO A 302 11.81 16.48 -57.54
CA PRO A 302 10.50 17.12 -57.48
C PRO A 302 9.33 16.11 -57.41
N ALA A 303 9.41 15.02 -58.17
CA ALA A 303 8.37 13.99 -58.20
C ALA A 303 8.31 13.21 -56.88
N ALA A 304 9.45 12.78 -56.35
CA ALA A 304 9.54 12.11 -55.06
C ALA A 304 9.09 13.01 -53.91
N ARG A 305 9.46 14.30 -53.97
CA ARG A 305 9.01 15.31 -53.00
C ARG A 305 7.49 15.49 -53.05
N ALA A 306 6.89 15.62 -54.23
CA ALA A 306 5.44 15.77 -54.37
C ALA A 306 4.69 14.55 -53.82
N LYS A 307 5.18 13.34 -54.12
CA LYS A 307 4.64 12.08 -53.60
C LYS A 307 4.72 12.03 -52.07
N PHE A 308 5.90 12.30 -51.50
CA PHE A 308 6.10 12.30 -50.05
C PHE A 308 5.20 13.33 -49.33
N LEU A 309 5.04 14.52 -49.91
CA LEU A 309 4.17 15.56 -49.37
C LEU A 309 2.69 15.13 -49.38
N ALA A 310 2.23 14.53 -50.47
CA ALA A 310 0.86 14.04 -50.59
C ALA A 310 0.58 12.94 -49.55
N GLU A 311 1.44 11.93 -49.49
CA GLU A 311 1.32 10.80 -48.56
C GLU A 311 1.37 11.26 -47.10
N THR A 312 2.27 12.20 -46.77
CA THR A 312 2.35 12.76 -45.42
C THR A 312 1.07 13.48 -45.04
N ARG A 313 0.59 14.40 -45.89
CA ARG A 313 -0.60 15.21 -45.61
C ARG A 313 -1.86 14.36 -45.50
N GLU A 314 -1.98 13.34 -46.34
CA GLU A 314 -3.10 12.39 -46.28
C GLU A 314 -3.05 11.54 -45.01
N SER A 315 -1.88 10.99 -44.67
CA SER A 315 -1.70 10.20 -43.45
C SER A 315 -2.04 11.02 -42.19
N VAL A 316 -1.57 12.26 -42.12
CA VAL A 316 -1.88 13.13 -40.98
C VAL A 316 -3.36 13.47 -40.93
N LYS A 317 -3.98 13.81 -42.06
CA LYS A 317 -5.42 14.12 -42.12
C LYS A 317 -6.26 12.93 -41.65
N ALA A 318 -5.91 11.71 -42.06
CA ALA A 318 -6.58 10.50 -41.63
C ALA A 318 -6.40 10.26 -40.11
N ASN A 319 -5.20 10.47 -39.57
CA ASN A 319 -4.93 10.29 -38.14
C ASN A 319 -5.61 11.35 -37.27
N LEU A 320 -5.61 12.62 -37.70
CA LEU A 320 -6.36 13.70 -37.03
C LEU A 320 -7.86 13.43 -37.05
N GLY A 321 -8.39 12.93 -38.17
CA GLY A 321 -9.80 12.54 -38.30
C GLY A 321 -10.18 11.41 -37.35
N LYS A 322 -9.34 10.37 -37.25
CA LYS A 322 -9.53 9.27 -36.28
C LYS A 322 -9.50 9.75 -34.84
N ALA A 323 -8.71 10.78 -34.54
CA ALA A 323 -8.60 11.37 -33.21
C ALA A 323 -9.68 12.43 -32.89
N GLY A 324 -10.56 12.79 -33.82
CA GLY A 324 -11.58 13.84 -33.61
C GLY A 324 -10.98 15.25 -33.44
N LEU A 325 -9.74 15.46 -33.90
CA LEU A 325 -9.06 16.74 -33.83
C LEU A 325 -9.36 17.58 -35.08
N PRO A 326 -9.39 18.93 -34.96
CA PRO A 326 -9.59 19.79 -36.12
C PRO A 326 -8.47 19.56 -37.14
N PRO A 327 -8.75 19.69 -38.44
CA PRO A 327 -7.73 19.55 -39.47
C PRO A 327 -6.67 20.64 -39.26
N GLN A 328 -5.44 20.22 -38.99
CA GLN A 328 -4.29 21.09 -38.83
C GLN A 328 -3.31 20.88 -39.99
N LYS A 329 -2.60 21.94 -40.35
CA LYS A 329 -1.59 21.90 -41.41
C LYS A 329 -0.32 21.24 -40.88
N VAL A 330 0.30 20.42 -41.72
CA VAL A 330 1.57 19.76 -41.44
C VAL A 330 2.66 20.46 -42.21
N TYR A 331 3.72 20.83 -41.50
CA TYR A 331 4.90 21.45 -42.08
C TYR A 331 5.98 20.40 -42.25
N VAL A 332 6.36 20.15 -43.49
CA VAL A 332 7.47 19.24 -43.80
C VAL A 332 8.74 20.06 -43.88
N VAL A 333 9.73 19.72 -43.04
CA VAL A 333 10.94 20.53 -42.90
C VAL A 333 12.21 19.70 -42.97
N SER A 334 13.22 20.29 -43.59
CA SER A 334 14.61 19.88 -43.47
C SER A 334 15.37 20.84 -42.56
N LYS A 335 16.19 20.27 -41.67
CA LYS A 335 17.06 21.03 -40.75
C LYS A 335 17.96 22.01 -41.49
N ASP A 336 18.60 21.57 -42.58
CA ASP A 336 19.60 22.38 -43.29
C ASP A 336 18.94 23.55 -44.02
N THR A 337 17.77 23.30 -44.62
CA THR A 337 16.95 24.33 -45.26
C THR A 337 16.43 25.32 -44.23
N MET A 338 15.94 24.84 -43.09
CA MET A 338 15.45 25.69 -42.00
C MET A 338 16.56 26.62 -41.46
N ALA A 339 17.74 26.07 -41.17
CA ALA A 339 18.88 26.87 -40.69
C ALA A 339 19.28 27.94 -41.71
N ALA A 340 19.25 27.62 -43.00
CA ALA A 340 19.56 28.57 -44.05
C ALA A 340 18.48 29.67 -44.20
N VAL A 341 17.20 29.33 -44.01
CA VAL A 341 16.07 30.31 -44.02
C VAL A 341 16.23 31.29 -42.86
N VAL A 342 16.49 30.80 -41.66
CA VAL A 342 16.67 31.64 -40.46
C VAL A 342 17.89 32.55 -40.60
N GLN A 343 18.98 32.04 -41.19
CA GLN A 343 20.19 32.84 -41.45
C GLN A 343 20.06 33.82 -42.63
N GLY A 344 18.94 33.82 -43.35
CA GLY A 344 18.72 34.68 -44.51
C GLY A 344 19.62 34.36 -45.72
N ARG A 345 20.13 33.12 -45.81
CA ARG A 345 20.96 32.70 -46.95
C ARG A 345 20.08 32.50 -48.19
N PRO A 346 20.56 32.85 -49.40
CA PRO A 346 19.79 32.59 -50.61
C PRO A 346 19.72 31.08 -50.86
N ILE A 347 18.50 30.52 -50.76
CA ILE A 347 18.21 29.12 -51.06
C ILE A 347 17.47 29.06 -52.40
N GLY A 348 17.87 28.14 -53.27
CA GLY A 348 17.09 27.84 -54.49
C GLY A 348 15.68 27.38 -54.12
N LYS A 349 14.65 27.95 -54.77
CA LYS A 349 13.23 27.67 -54.50
C LYS A 349 12.90 26.17 -54.53
N ASP A 350 13.65 25.39 -55.31
CA ASP A 350 13.48 23.94 -55.45
C ASP A 350 13.81 23.14 -54.18
N ARG A 351 14.61 23.71 -53.26
CA ARG A 351 15.00 23.07 -51.99
C ARG A 351 14.12 23.45 -50.80
N VAL A 352 13.31 24.51 -50.93
CA VAL A 352 12.41 24.97 -49.88
C VAL A 352 11.10 24.23 -49.99
N ILE A 353 10.68 23.60 -48.88
CA ILE A 353 9.43 22.88 -48.71
C ILE A 353 8.42 23.77 -48.00
N ASP A 354 8.21 23.55 -46.71
CA ASP A 354 7.29 24.32 -45.88
C ASP A 354 8.04 25.17 -44.84
N GLU A 355 9.39 25.23 -44.89
CA GLU A 355 10.22 25.89 -43.88
C GLU A 355 9.94 27.39 -43.76
N VAL A 356 9.79 28.09 -44.90
CA VAL A 356 9.48 29.53 -44.92
C VAL A 356 8.10 29.80 -44.33
N GLN A 357 7.12 28.97 -44.67
CA GLN A 357 5.75 29.11 -44.15
C GLN A 357 5.70 28.83 -42.65
N LEU A 358 6.40 27.80 -42.18
CA LEU A 358 6.49 27.49 -40.75
C LEU A 358 7.11 28.66 -39.97
N PHE A 359 8.22 29.21 -40.47
CA PHE A 359 8.90 30.30 -39.82
C PHE A 359 8.04 31.57 -39.78
N GLU A 360 7.39 31.93 -40.90
CA GLU A 360 6.47 33.07 -40.95
C GLU A 360 5.27 32.91 -40.02
N ASP A 361 4.66 31.72 -39.97
CA ASP A 361 3.48 31.48 -39.16
C ASP A 361 3.81 31.47 -37.66
N ILE A 362 4.98 30.95 -37.27
CA ILE A 362 5.51 31.04 -35.90
C ILE A 362 5.78 32.51 -35.52
N LEU A 363 6.37 33.29 -36.42
CA LEU A 363 6.63 34.71 -36.17
C LEU A 363 5.33 35.51 -36.00
N LYS A 364 4.31 35.25 -36.83
CA LYS A 364 2.99 35.88 -36.69
C LYS A 364 2.38 35.58 -35.33
N GLU A 365 2.43 34.33 -34.87
CA GLU A 365 1.88 33.93 -33.57
C GLU A 365 2.56 34.70 -32.41
N SER A 366 3.87 34.89 -32.49
CA SER A 366 4.62 35.68 -31.51
C SER A 366 4.19 37.16 -31.47
N THR A 367 3.89 37.75 -32.63
CA THR A 367 3.42 39.14 -32.74
C THR A 367 1.96 39.33 -32.30
N HIS A 368 1.10 38.33 -32.52
CA HIS A 368 -0.30 38.36 -32.09
C HIS A 368 -0.46 38.32 -30.57
N LYS A 369 0.42 37.61 -29.85
CA LYS A 369 0.41 37.60 -28.38
C LYS A 369 1.03 38.86 -27.79
N GLY A 370 2.11 39.39 -28.39
CA GLY A 370 2.71 40.66 -27.99
C GLY A 370 1.78 41.88 -28.11
N SER A 371 0.77 41.81 -29.00
CA SER A 371 -0.29 42.82 -29.10
C SER A 371 -1.44 42.61 -28.11
N ARG A 372 -1.78 41.37 -27.75
CA ARG A 372 -2.75 41.06 -26.67
C ARG A 372 -2.24 41.46 -25.29
N VAL A 373 -0.98 41.15 -24.96
CA VAL A 373 -0.37 41.52 -23.66
C VAL A 373 -0.27 43.04 -23.49
N LYS A 374 -0.14 43.80 -24.58
CA LYS A 374 -0.17 45.28 -24.56
C LYS A 374 -1.57 45.88 -24.48
N ALA A 375 -2.62 45.11 -24.74
CA ALA A 375 -4.01 45.57 -24.68
C ALA A 375 -4.65 45.30 -23.30
N ASP A 376 -4.14 44.30 -22.57
CA ASP A 376 -4.58 43.93 -21.21
C ASP A 376 -3.71 44.55 -20.09
N ALA A 377 -2.72 45.38 -20.44
CA ALA A 377 -1.89 46.17 -19.52
C ALA A 377 -2.18 47.68 -19.71
#